data_AF-A0A379QQF2-F1
#
_entry.id   AF-A0A379QQF2-F1
#
_cell.length_a   1.000
_cell.length_b   1.000
_cell.length_c   1.000
_cell.angle_alpha   90.00
_cell.angle_beta   90.00
_cell.angle_gamma   90.00
#
_symmetry.space_group_name_H-M   'P 1'
#
loop_
_entity.id
_entity.type
_entity.pdbx_description
1 polymer ?
#
loop_
_entity_poly.entity_id
_entity_poly.type
_entity_poly.pdbx_seq_one_letter_code
_entity_poly.pdbx_strand_id
1 'polypeptide(L)'
;MKKEDGISKYKLNKIATESLRNTIRLHFDSILLYRNGSYPSAFQLSVLALEEFSKANWVDHYIWTSETNEGYPKADFEQEWLKLLYQHPKKQWNFVARETNDYSPKFISLIQSRKLEEKKQNSIYVGLSRSKGKIDTDSRISTPWRIKQGDAKEIISIINDELIKICKRIEEDEFYFEGGKNMDDVFDYKIYNNLLKWPHKSGIKNEGWRNRNFPQK
;
A
#
# COMPACT_ATOMS: atom_id res chain seq x y z
N MET A 1 24.01 -0.52 -18.34
CA MET A 1 25.11 -0.69 -17.37
C MET A 1 24.92 -1.96 -16.55
N LYS A 2 25.97 -2.80 -16.39
CA LYS A 2 25.94 -3.87 -15.39
C LYS A 2 25.96 -3.23 -14.00
N LYS A 3 25.11 -3.71 -13.11
CA LYS A 3 25.11 -3.26 -11.72
C LYS A 3 26.27 -3.97 -11.01
N GLU A 4 27.34 -3.25 -10.75
CA GLU A 4 28.57 -3.82 -10.17
C GLU A 4 28.54 -3.82 -8.64
N ASP A 5 27.87 -2.84 -8.02
CA ASP A 5 27.73 -2.71 -6.57
C ASP A 5 26.26 -2.65 -6.11
N GLY A 6 26.01 -2.96 -4.82
CA GLY A 6 24.69 -2.88 -4.20
C GLY A 6 23.80 -4.13 -4.40
N ILE A 7 22.49 -3.98 -4.25
CA ILE A 7 21.53 -5.10 -4.35
C ILE A 7 21.38 -5.58 -5.80
N SER A 8 21.66 -6.84 -6.10
CA SER A 8 21.52 -7.35 -7.48
C SER A 8 20.15 -7.05 -8.12
N LYS A 9 20.10 -6.85 -9.45
CA LYS A 9 18.85 -6.72 -10.21
C LYS A 9 17.88 -7.88 -9.97
N TYR A 10 18.41 -9.10 -9.85
CA TYR A 10 17.62 -10.29 -9.53
C TYR A 10 16.83 -10.11 -8.21
N LYS A 11 17.53 -9.69 -7.14
CA LYS A 11 16.89 -9.43 -5.84
C LYS A 11 15.85 -8.30 -5.91
N LEU A 12 16.08 -7.23 -6.68
CA LEU A 12 15.09 -6.16 -6.86
C LEU A 12 13.81 -6.69 -7.52
N ASN A 13 13.94 -7.39 -8.64
CA ASN A 13 12.80 -8.01 -9.32
C ASN A 13 12.05 -8.99 -8.41
N LYS A 14 12.80 -9.79 -7.64
CA LYS A 14 12.23 -10.73 -6.68
C LYS A 14 11.47 -10.03 -5.56
N ILE A 15 12.01 -8.95 -4.99
CA ILE A 15 11.31 -8.15 -3.98
C ILE A 15 10.02 -7.58 -4.56
N ALA A 16 10.07 -6.98 -5.75
CA ALA A 16 8.90 -6.38 -6.38
C ALA A 16 7.78 -7.42 -6.60
N THR A 17 8.14 -8.56 -7.21
CA THR A 17 7.19 -9.65 -7.52
C THR A 17 6.63 -10.31 -6.26
N GLU A 18 7.47 -10.63 -5.26
CA GLU A 18 7.02 -11.30 -4.05
C GLU A 18 6.19 -10.37 -3.14
N SER A 19 6.51 -9.07 -3.11
CA SER A 19 5.66 -8.10 -2.41
C SER A 19 4.30 -7.92 -3.07
N LEU A 20 4.23 -7.98 -4.40
CA LEU A 20 2.96 -7.96 -5.13
C LEU A 20 2.13 -9.23 -4.88
N ARG A 21 2.77 -10.42 -4.91
CA ARG A 21 2.10 -11.68 -4.52
C ARG A 21 1.57 -11.64 -3.10
N ASN A 22 2.37 -11.13 -2.17
CA ASN A 22 1.97 -11.00 -0.78
C ASN A 22 0.84 -9.97 -0.60
N THR A 23 0.81 -8.91 -1.40
CA THR A 23 -0.32 -7.96 -1.46
C THR A 23 -1.62 -8.68 -1.76
N ILE A 24 -1.65 -9.48 -2.84
CA ILE A 24 -2.86 -10.19 -3.27
C ILE A 24 -3.31 -11.20 -2.20
N ARG A 25 -2.38 -11.95 -1.63
CA ARG A 25 -2.66 -12.87 -0.51
C ARG A 25 -3.27 -12.13 0.68
N LEU A 26 -2.61 -11.09 1.18
CA LEU A 26 -3.05 -10.31 2.33
C LEU A 26 -4.40 -9.61 2.07
N HIS A 27 -4.63 -9.13 0.85
CA HIS A 27 -5.89 -8.53 0.44
C HIS A 27 -7.04 -9.54 0.55
N PHE A 28 -6.89 -10.72 -0.04
CA PHE A 28 -7.94 -11.74 0.07
C PHE A 28 -8.11 -12.30 1.50
N ASP A 29 -7.02 -12.43 2.26
CA ASP A 29 -7.08 -12.78 3.69
C ASP A 29 -7.89 -11.71 4.47
N SER A 30 -7.69 -10.43 4.17
CA SER A 30 -8.43 -9.34 4.81
C SER A 30 -9.93 -9.37 4.46
N ILE A 31 -10.29 -9.71 3.22
CA ILE A 31 -11.70 -9.89 2.81
C ILE A 31 -12.32 -11.08 3.54
N LEU A 32 -11.60 -12.19 3.69
CA LEU A 32 -12.08 -13.36 4.43
C LEU A 32 -12.38 -13.00 5.88
N LEU A 33 -11.45 -12.32 6.56
CA LEU A 33 -11.64 -11.86 7.95
C LEU A 33 -12.80 -10.88 8.07
N TYR A 34 -12.93 -9.97 7.11
CA TYR A 34 -14.04 -9.01 7.06
C TYR A 34 -15.40 -9.71 6.99
N ARG A 35 -15.53 -10.69 6.10
CA ARG A 35 -16.76 -11.49 5.93
C ARG A 35 -17.13 -12.29 7.18
N ASN A 36 -16.14 -12.65 7.99
CA ASN A 36 -16.34 -13.33 9.27
C ASN A 36 -16.50 -12.36 10.47
N GLY A 37 -16.65 -11.05 10.23
CA GLY A 37 -16.86 -10.05 11.28
C GLY A 37 -15.61 -9.69 12.09
N SER A 38 -14.43 -10.22 11.73
CA SER A 38 -13.16 -9.90 12.38
C SER A 38 -12.58 -8.59 11.83
N TYR A 39 -13.28 -7.48 12.07
CA TYR A 39 -12.93 -6.17 11.51
C TYR A 39 -11.56 -5.63 11.95
N PRO A 40 -11.11 -5.78 13.22
CA PRO A 40 -9.79 -5.32 13.61
C PRO A 40 -8.67 -6.04 12.85
N SER A 41 -8.75 -7.37 12.74
CA SER A 41 -7.76 -8.16 12.00
C SER A 41 -7.86 -7.93 10.48
N ALA A 42 -9.07 -7.79 9.93
CA ALA A 42 -9.26 -7.41 8.54
C ALA A 42 -8.61 -6.05 8.23
N PHE A 43 -8.81 -5.06 9.10
CA PHE A 43 -8.17 -3.77 8.99
C PHE A 43 -6.64 -3.90 9.03
N GLN A 44 -6.07 -4.62 10.01
CA GLN A 44 -4.64 -4.86 10.08
C GLN A 44 -4.07 -5.41 8.77
N LEU A 45 -4.65 -6.51 8.27
CA LEU A 45 -4.14 -7.17 7.07
C LEU A 45 -4.31 -6.29 5.83
N SER A 46 -5.40 -5.52 5.75
CA SER A 46 -5.59 -4.58 4.64
C SER A 46 -4.54 -3.48 4.64
N VAL A 47 -4.15 -2.91 5.80
CA VAL A 47 -3.07 -1.91 5.83
C VAL A 47 -1.72 -2.55 5.49
N LEU A 48 -1.47 -3.80 5.89
CA LEU A 48 -0.27 -4.53 5.47
C LEU A 48 -0.24 -4.81 3.97
N ALA A 49 -1.38 -5.15 3.36
CA ALA A 49 -1.51 -5.31 1.92
C ALA A 49 -1.20 -4.00 1.19
N LEU A 50 -1.73 -2.86 1.66
CA LEU A 50 -1.41 -1.52 1.14
C LEU A 50 0.09 -1.24 1.18
N GLU A 51 0.74 -1.58 2.29
CA GLU A 51 2.17 -1.37 2.45
C GLU A 51 3.02 -2.26 1.53
N GLU A 52 2.68 -3.54 1.39
CA GLU A 52 3.38 -4.43 0.46
C GLU A 52 3.16 -4.02 -0.99
N PHE A 53 1.96 -3.54 -1.33
CA PHE A 53 1.65 -3.02 -2.65
C PHE A 53 2.48 -1.78 -2.96
N SER A 54 2.54 -0.85 -2.00
CA SER A 54 3.41 0.32 -2.11
C SER A 54 4.87 -0.08 -2.27
N LYS A 55 5.35 -1.11 -1.58
CA LYS A 55 6.73 -1.58 -1.71
C LYS A 55 6.98 -2.11 -3.12
N ALA A 56 6.07 -2.93 -3.65
CA ALA A 56 6.16 -3.46 -5.01
C ALA A 56 6.26 -2.33 -6.04
N ASN A 57 5.35 -1.35 -6.00
CA ASN A 57 5.34 -0.19 -6.89
C ASN A 57 6.60 0.69 -6.74
N TRP A 58 7.12 0.84 -5.51
CA TRP A 58 8.31 1.66 -5.28
C TRP A 58 9.56 1.00 -5.88
N VAL A 59 9.67 -0.32 -5.75
CA VAL A 59 10.78 -1.09 -6.33
C VAL A 59 10.67 -1.14 -7.85
N ASP A 60 9.48 -1.34 -8.40
CA ASP A 60 9.21 -1.27 -9.84
C ASP A 60 9.69 0.08 -10.42
N HIS A 61 9.23 1.19 -9.84
CA HIS A 61 9.64 2.53 -10.27
C HIS A 61 11.14 2.78 -10.10
N TYR A 62 11.77 2.23 -9.05
CA TYR A 62 13.21 2.33 -8.86
C TYR A 62 13.98 1.59 -9.96
N ILE A 63 13.52 0.39 -10.35
CA ILE A 63 14.12 -0.36 -11.46
C ILE A 63 13.95 0.43 -12.75
N TRP A 64 12.72 0.84 -13.08
CA TRP A 64 12.41 1.57 -14.29
C TRP A 64 13.26 2.84 -14.45
N THR A 65 13.23 3.73 -13.45
CA THR A 65 14.00 4.99 -13.50
C THR A 65 15.51 4.74 -13.59
N SER A 66 16.02 3.69 -12.96
CA SER A 66 17.44 3.34 -13.06
C SER A 66 17.82 2.78 -14.43
N GLU A 67 16.90 2.11 -15.12
CA GLU A 67 17.14 1.51 -16.44
C GLU A 67 16.93 2.50 -17.58
N THR A 68 16.04 3.49 -17.43
CA THR A 68 15.73 4.50 -18.45
C THR A 68 16.55 5.78 -18.35
N ASN A 69 17.08 6.11 -17.16
CA ASN A 69 17.89 7.32 -16.95
C ASN A 69 19.41 6.99 -16.88
N GLU A 70 20.13 7.61 -15.95
CA GLU A 70 21.60 7.56 -15.84
C GLU A 70 22.16 6.28 -15.18
N GLY A 71 21.37 5.21 -15.08
CA GLY A 71 21.77 3.97 -14.40
C GLY A 71 21.35 3.91 -12.93
N TYR A 72 21.83 2.88 -12.24
CA TYR A 72 21.55 2.69 -10.81
C TYR A 72 22.38 3.66 -9.95
N PRO A 73 21.78 4.27 -8.91
CA PRO A 73 22.50 5.04 -7.92
C PRO A 73 23.64 4.28 -7.24
N LYS A 74 24.57 5.03 -6.62
CA LYS A 74 25.66 4.47 -5.80
C LYS A 74 25.13 3.68 -4.60
N ALA A 75 25.95 2.75 -4.11
CA ALA A 75 25.59 1.83 -3.03
C ALA A 75 25.09 2.51 -1.74
N ASP A 76 25.69 3.64 -1.34
CA ASP A 76 25.29 4.36 -0.12
C ASP A 76 23.86 4.92 -0.22
N PHE A 77 23.55 5.54 -1.37
CA PHE A 77 22.20 6.04 -1.63
C PHE A 77 21.21 4.87 -1.67
N GLU A 78 21.58 3.78 -2.35
CA GLU A 78 20.74 2.60 -2.44
C GLU A 78 20.46 1.98 -1.07
N GLN A 79 21.43 1.94 -0.15
CA GLN A 79 21.22 1.45 1.20
C GLN A 79 20.22 2.31 1.98
N GLU A 80 20.33 3.63 1.90
CA GLU A 80 19.36 4.53 2.53
C GLU A 80 17.96 4.37 1.93
N TRP A 81 17.87 4.22 0.61
CA TRP A 81 16.60 3.94 -0.06
C TRP A 81 16.00 2.59 0.36
N LEU A 82 16.80 1.52 0.44
CA LEU A 82 16.35 0.20 0.88
C LEU A 82 15.76 0.22 2.29
N LYS A 83 16.32 1.02 3.21
CA LYS A 83 15.77 1.20 4.56
C LYS A 83 14.33 1.74 4.54
N LEU A 84 14.00 2.59 3.57
CA LEU A 84 12.64 3.15 3.43
C LEU A 84 11.59 2.07 3.15
N LEU A 85 11.97 1.00 2.44
CA LEU A 85 11.09 -0.14 2.14
C LEU A 85 10.64 -0.90 3.41
N TYR A 86 11.32 -0.71 4.53
CA TYR A 86 10.99 -1.34 5.82
C TYR A 86 10.34 -0.37 6.81
N GLN A 87 10.17 0.91 6.43
CA GLN A 87 9.51 1.91 7.26
C GLN A 87 8.02 2.00 6.92
N HIS A 88 7.16 1.44 7.79
CA HIS A 88 5.72 1.38 7.56
C HIS A 88 5.08 2.74 7.21
N PRO A 89 5.33 3.86 7.94
CA PRO A 89 4.74 5.14 7.58
C PRO A 89 5.20 5.67 6.22
N LYS A 90 6.43 5.34 5.79
CA LYS A 90 6.94 5.73 4.46
C LYS A 90 6.23 5.00 3.35
N LYS A 91 5.98 3.69 3.52
CA LYS A 91 5.17 2.89 2.59
C LYS A 91 3.74 3.40 2.49
N GLN A 92 3.11 3.72 3.63
CA GLN A 92 1.76 4.29 3.65
C GLN A 92 1.69 5.63 2.90
N TRP A 93 2.70 6.50 3.06
CA TRP A 93 2.79 7.74 2.30
C TRP A 93 3.04 7.50 0.81
N ASN A 94 3.98 6.62 0.45
CA ASN A 94 4.32 6.34 -0.94
C ASN A 94 3.11 5.80 -1.73
N PHE A 95 2.21 5.05 -1.10
CA PHE A 95 0.96 4.59 -1.70
C PHE A 95 0.10 5.74 -2.27
N VAL A 96 0.02 6.88 -1.57
CA VAL A 96 -0.81 8.02 -1.99
C VAL A 96 -0.04 9.13 -2.70
N ALA A 97 1.29 9.15 -2.59
CA ALA A 97 2.12 10.30 -2.95
C ALA A 97 2.03 10.74 -4.42
N ARG A 98 1.76 9.83 -5.36
CA ARG A 98 1.66 10.15 -6.80
C ARG A 98 0.36 10.84 -7.19
N GLU A 99 -0.69 10.65 -6.39
CA GLU A 99 -2.06 11.04 -6.73
C GLU A 99 -2.75 11.70 -5.52
N THR A 100 -2.01 12.44 -4.68
CA THR A 100 -2.52 12.98 -3.40
C THR A 100 -3.83 13.75 -3.56
N ASN A 101 -4.01 14.39 -4.71
CA ASN A 101 -5.17 15.24 -5.01
C ASN A 101 -6.44 14.42 -5.31
N ASP A 102 -6.30 13.13 -5.62
CA ASP A 102 -7.41 12.23 -5.92
C ASP A 102 -7.93 11.56 -4.65
N TYR A 103 -7.22 11.68 -3.53
CA TYR A 103 -7.60 11.16 -2.24
C TYR A 103 -8.34 12.20 -1.39
N SER A 104 -9.22 11.73 -0.50
CA SER A 104 -9.85 12.61 0.49
C SER A 104 -8.79 13.28 1.39
N PRO A 105 -8.90 14.58 1.69
CA PRO A 105 -7.96 15.28 2.57
C PRO A 105 -7.83 14.65 3.97
N LYS A 106 -8.92 14.07 4.47
CA LYS A 106 -8.94 13.35 5.75
C LYS A 106 -8.02 12.13 5.73
N PHE A 107 -8.01 11.38 4.64
CA PHE A 107 -7.14 10.20 4.49
C PHE A 107 -5.68 10.60 4.35
N ILE A 108 -5.39 11.63 3.56
CA ILE A 108 -4.04 12.21 3.45
C ILE A 108 -3.52 12.66 4.83
N SER A 109 -4.34 13.40 5.57
CA SER A 109 -4.01 13.84 6.93
C SER A 109 -3.78 12.67 7.88
N LEU A 110 -4.58 11.59 7.79
CA LEU A 110 -4.41 10.38 8.59
C LEU A 110 -3.04 9.73 8.38
N ILE A 111 -2.57 9.67 7.13
CA ILE A 111 -1.25 9.11 6.77
C ILE A 111 -0.12 10.03 7.23
N GLN A 112 -0.19 11.33 6.90
CA GLN A 112 0.85 12.30 7.24
C GLN A 112 1.06 12.44 8.75
N SER A 113 -0.04 12.38 9.52
CA SER A 113 0.01 12.40 10.98
C SER A 113 0.37 11.06 11.63
N ARG A 114 0.72 10.03 10.83
CA ARG A 114 1.04 8.66 11.27
C ARG A 114 -0.10 7.93 11.99
N LYS A 115 -1.30 8.48 12.00
CA LYS A 115 -2.47 7.89 12.64
C LYS A 115 -2.93 6.60 11.96
N LEU A 116 -2.65 6.40 10.66
CA LEU A 116 -2.91 5.12 10.01
C LEU A 116 -2.06 4.00 10.62
N GLU A 117 -0.76 4.23 10.83
CA GLU A 117 0.14 3.29 11.52
C GLU A 117 -0.32 3.02 12.95
N GLU A 118 -0.69 4.07 13.69
CA GLU A 118 -1.22 3.91 15.05
C GLU A 118 -2.51 3.08 15.05
N LYS A 119 -3.47 3.38 14.18
CA LYS A 119 -4.72 2.60 14.05
C LYS A 119 -4.41 1.14 13.67
N LYS A 120 -3.44 0.90 12.79
CA LYS A 120 -2.97 -0.44 12.43
C LYS A 120 -2.50 -1.16 13.70
N GLN A 121 -1.51 -0.65 14.41
CA GLN A 121 -1.01 -1.28 15.66
C GLN A 121 -2.13 -1.52 16.69
N ASN A 122 -3.01 -0.52 16.88
CA ASN A 122 -4.14 -0.57 17.81
C ASN A 122 -5.26 -1.55 17.41
N SER A 123 -5.25 -2.06 16.17
CA SER A 123 -6.20 -3.07 15.70
C SER A 123 -5.86 -4.48 16.18
N ILE A 124 -4.67 -4.69 16.72
CA ILE A 124 -4.20 -5.97 17.25
C ILE A 124 -3.83 -5.85 18.73
N TYR A 125 -3.06 -4.82 19.09
CA TYR A 125 -2.48 -4.71 20.41
C TYR A 125 -3.32 -3.85 21.35
N VAL A 126 -3.48 -4.34 22.58
CA VAL A 126 -4.02 -3.56 23.70
C VAL A 126 -2.87 -2.86 24.40
N GLY A 127 -3.01 -1.57 24.69
CA GLY A 127 -1.95 -0.82 25.36
C GLY A 127 -2.24 0.67 25.50
N LEU A 128 -1.27 1.40 26.04
CA LEU A 128 -1.32 2.86 26.19
C LEU A 128 -0.67 3.54 24.98
N SER A 129 -1.08 4.78 24.70
CA SER A 129 -0.42 5.57 23.66
C SER A 129 1.02 5.88 24.05
N ARG A 130 1.83 6.18 23.04
CA ARG A 130 3.20 6.66 23.22
C ARG A 130 3.32 8.06 22.67
N SER A 131 3.97 8.94 23.42
CA SER A 131 4.29 10.30 22.98
C SER A 131 5.78 10.54 23.18
N LYS A 132 6.49 10.94 22.12
CA LYS A 132 7.93 11.24 22.15
C LYS A 132 8.78 10.14 22.81
N GLY A 133 8.46 8.87 22.54
CA GLY A 133 9.18 7.71 23.07
C GLY A 133 8.82 7.32 24.51
N LYS A 134 7.92 8.05 25.19
CA LYS A 134 7.43 7.71 26.53
C LYS A 134 6.02 7.13 26.47
N ILE A 135 5.71 6.25 27.41
CA ILE A 135 4.35 5.73 27.61
C ILE A 135 3.53 6.81 28.30
N ASP A 136 2.36 7.12 27.75
CA ASP A 136 1.41 8.06 28.33
C ASP A 136 0.45 7.30 29.26
N THR A 137 0.70 7.38 30.57
CA THR A 137 -0.08 6.69 31.61
C THR A 137 -1.47 7.27 31.81
N ASP A 138 -1.71 8.50 31.35
CA ASP A 138 -2.99 9.18 31.46
C ASP A 138 -3.87 8.93 30.22
N SER A 139 -3.29 8.30 29.19
CA SER A 139 -4.01 7.97 27.96
C SER A 139 -5.07 6.89 28.17
N ARG A 140 -6.14 6.96 27.37
CA ARG A 140 -7.12 5.88 27.31
C ARG A 140 -6.47 4.63 26.74
N ILE A 141 -6.71 3.48 27.38
CA ILE A 141 -6.32 2.16 26.85
C ILE A 141 -6.84 2.00 25.42
N SER A 142 -5.92 1.70 24.51
CA SER A 142 -6.20 1.32 23.15
C SER A 142 -6.69 -0.12 23.11
N THR A 143 -7.75 -0.36 22.34
CA THR A 143 -8.31 -1.71 22.16
C THR A 143 -8.69 -1.94 20.69
N PRO A 144 -8.51 -3.18 20.19
CA PRO A 144 -8.93 -3.57 18.84
C PRO A 144 -10.39 -3.24 18.51
N TRP A 145 -11.27 -3.29 19.51
CA TRP A 145 -12.73 -3.11 19.36
C TRP A 145 -13.16 -1.70 18.95
N ARG A 146 -12.22 -0.74 18.93
CA ARG A 146 -12.44 0.60 18.37
C ARG A 146 -12.48 0.59 16.85
N ILE A 147 -11.81 -0.36 16.20
CA ILE A 147 -11.87 -0.54 14.75
C ILE A 147 -13.25 -1.08 14.37
N LYS A 148 -13.94 -0.35 13.51
CA LYS A 148 -15.29 -0.69 13.04
C LYS A 148 -15.24 -1.30 11.66
N GLN A 149 -16.35 -1.92 11.27
CA GLN A 149 -16.56 -2.44 9.92
C GLN A 149 -16.23 -1.39 8.84
N GLY A 150 -16.59 -0.13 9.08
CA GLY A 150 -16.30 0.99 8.17
C GLY A 150 -14.80 1.17 7.92
N ASP A 151 -13.98 1.11 8.97
CA ASP A 151 -12.52 1.27 8.85
C ASP A 151 -11.89 0.18 7.98
N ALA A 152 -12.25 -1.09 8.22
CA ALA A 152 -11.74 -2.22 7.44
C ALA A 152 -12.22 -2.16 5.98
N LYS A 153 -13.53 -1.93 5.78
CA LYS A 153 -14.15 -1.83 4.45
C LYS A 153 -13.45 -0.80 3.59
N GLU A 154 -13.13 0.35 4.17
CA GLU A 154 -12.52 1.48 3.47
C GLU A 154 -11.16 1.11 2.87
N ILE A 155 -10.22 0.61 3.67
CA ILE A 155 -8.87 0.24 3.21
C ILE A 155 -8.92 -0.94 2.22
N ILE A 156 -9.73 -1.97 2.51
CA ILE A 156 -9.93 -3.11 1.60
C ILE A 156 -10.41 -2.62 0.24
N SER A 157 -11.39 -1.72 0.21
CA SER A 157 -11.95 -1.24 -1.05
C SER A 157 -10.93 -0.44 -1.87
N ILE A 158 -10.10 0.39 -1.23
CA ILE A 158 -9.05 1.14 -1.94
C ILE A 158 -8.08 0.19 -2.63
N ILE A 159 -7.62 -0.86 -1.94
CA ILE A 159 -6.68 -1.83 -2.52
C ILE A 159 -7.37 -2.63 -3.62
N ASN A 160 -8.63 -3.03 -3.42
CA ASN A 160 -9.39 -3.75 -4.42
C ASN A 160 -9.54 -2.93 -5.71
N ASP A 161 -9.85 -1.63 -5.59
CA ASP A 161 -10.00 -0.71 -6.72
C ASP A 161 -8.67 -0.58 -7.49
N GLU A 162 -7.53 -0.44 -6.81
CA GLU A 162 -6.21 -0.38 -7.44
C GLU A 162 -5.83 -1.69 -8.15
N LEU A 163 -6.08 -2.84 -7.52
CA LEU A 163 -5.79 -4.14 -8.13
C LEU A 163 -6.67 -4.40 -9.37
N ILE A 164 -7.95 -4.00 -9.35
CA ILE A 164 -8.82 -4.05 -10.52
C ILE A 164 -8.30 -3.16 -11.64
N LYS A 165 -7.86 -1.93 -11.32
CA LYS A 165 -7.29 -1.01 -12.30
C LYS A 165 -6.06 -1.61 -12.98
N ILE A 166 -5.20 -2.31 -12.23
CA ILE A 166 -4.05 -3.02 -12.79
C ILE A 166 -4.49 -4.15 -13.72
N CYS A 167 -5.39 -5.03 -13.27
CA CYS A 167 -5.92 -6.11 -14.12
C CYS A 167 -6.44 -5.59 -15.47
N LYS A 168 -7.22 -4.50 -15.44
CA LYS A 168 -7.76 -3.88 -16.66
C LYS A 168 -6.68 -3.32 -17.56
N ARG A 169 -5.67 -2.64 -17.01
CA ARG A 169 -4.56 -2.13 -17.81
C ARG A 169 -3.71 -3.23 -18.40
N ILE A 170 -3.46 -4.31 -17.67
CA ILE A 170 -2.76 -5.48 -18.25
C ILE A 170 -3.57 -6.09 -19.40
N GLU A 171 -4.90 -6.14 -19.28
CA GLU A 171 -5.78 -6.63 -20.35
C GLU A 171 -5.83 -5.68 -21.57
N GLU A 172 -5.83 -4.37 -21.35
CA GLU A 172 -5.93 -3.33 -22.39
C GLU A 172 -4.60 -3.02 -23.08
N ASP A 173 -3.52 -2.90 -22.31
CA ASP A 173 -2.20 -2.41 -22.74
C ASP A 173 -1.15 -3.53 -22.82
N GLU A 174 -1.52 -4.79 -22.53
CA GLU A 174 -0.65 -5.98 -22.40
C GLU A 174 0.38 -5.92 -21.24
N PHE A 175 0.55 -4.77 -20.58
CA PHE A 175 1.43 -4.59 -19.42
C PHE A 175 0.96 -3.46 -18.51
N TYR A 176 1.41 -3.46 -17.25
CA TYR A 176 1.26 -2.34 -16.32
C TYR A 176 2.57 -1.95 -15.65
N PHE A 177 3.39 -2.93 -15.26
CA PHE A 177 4.67 -2.68 -14.59
C PHE A 177 5.79 -2.54 -15.62
N GLU A 178 6.53 -1.43 -15.55
CA GLU A 178 7.54 -1.11 -16.56
C GLU A 178 8.97 -1.50 -16.13
N GLY A 179 9.22 -1.61 -14.82
CA GLY A 179 10.55 -1.91 -14.29
C GLY A 179 10.69 -3.37 -13.84
N GLY A 180 9.78 -3.84 -12.99
CA GLY A 180 9.83 -5.16 -12.39
C GLY A 180 9.41 -6.26 -13.37
N LYS A 181 10.32 -7.17 -13.69
CA LYS A 181 10.05 -8.35 -14.52
C LYS A 181 9.06 -9.29 -13.84
N ASN A 182 8.15 -9.83 -14.64
CA ASN A 182 7.16 -10.84 -14.27
C ASN A 182 6.16 -10.37 -13.19
N MET A 183 6.01 -9.05 -13.01
CA MET A 183 5.00 -8.51 -12.10
C MET A 183 3.59 -8.62 -12.68
N ASP A 184 3.43 -8.41 -13.99
CA ASP A 184 2.15 -8.60 -14.67
C ASP A 184 1.67 -10.06 -14.58
N ASP A 185 2.59 -11.03 -14.69
CA ASP A 185 2.33 -12.48 -14.55
C ASP A 185 1.78 -12.89 -13.16
N VAL A 186 1.85 -11.99 -12.16
CA VAL A 186 1.23 -12.23 -10.86
C VAL A 186 -0.29 -12.18 -10.95
N PHE A 187 -0.83 -11.45 -11.93
CA PHE A 187 -2.26 -11.34 -12.16
C PHE A 187 -2.74 -12.42 -13.12
N ASP A 188 -3.85 -13.06 -12.76
CA ASP A 188 -4.54 -14.02 -13.61
C ASP A 188 -6.05 -13.76 -13.60
N TYR A 189 -6.77 -14.46 -14.49
CA TYR A 189 -8.22 -14.35 -14.61
C TYR A 189 -8.96 -14.74 -13.30
N LYS A 190 -8.37 -15.62 -12.48
CA LYS A 190 -8.97 -16.06 -11.21
C LYS A 190 -8.88 -14.95 -10.16
N ILE A 191 -7.76 -14.25 -10.08
CA ILE A 191 -7.56 -13.08 -9.22
C ILE A 191 -8.54 -12.01 -9.65
N TYR A 192 -8.60 -11.66 -10.94
CA TYR A 192 -9.50 -10.63 -11.43
C TYR A 192 -10.96 -10.91 -11.06
N ASN A 193 -11.46 -12.12 -11.35
CA ASN A 193 -12.81 -12.52 -10.97
C ASN A 193 -13.06 -12.47 -9.46
N ASN A 194 -12.06 -12.78 -8.64
CA ASN A 194 -12.20 -12.69 -7.19
C ASN A 194 -12.25 -11.25 -6.68
N LEU A 195 -11.51 -10.32 -7.31
CA LEU A 195 -11.57 -8.89 -7.01
C LEU A 195 -12.95 -8.31 -7.32
N LEU A 196 -13.59 -8.74 -8.42
CA LEU A 196 -14.94 -8.30 -8.80
C LEU A 196 -16.04 -8.73 -7.83
N LYS A 197 -15.78 -9.72 -6.97
CA LYS A 197 -16.73 -10.17 -5.93
C LYS A 197 -16.79 -9.24 -4.71
N TRP A 198 -15.92 -8.24 -4.61
CA TRP A 198 -15.98 -7.26 -3.53
C TRP A 198 -17.01 -6.17 -3.87
N PRO A 199 -18.12 -6.06 -3.13
CA PRO A 199 -19.26 -5.23 -3.54
C PRO A 199 -19.15 -3.77 -3.09
N HIS A 200 -18.06 -3.40 -2.40
CA HIS A 200 -17.93 -2.09 -1.76
C HIS A 200 -16.95 -1.21 -2.53
N LYS A 201 -17.24 0.09 -2.55
CA LYS A 201 -16.31 1.12 -3.03
C LYS A 201 -15.73 1.87 -1.83
N SER A 202 -14.49 2.35 -1.97
CA SER A 202 -13.86 3.10 -0.88
C SER A 202 -14.51 4.47 -0.65
N GLY A 203 -14.85 5.18 -1.72
CA GLY A 203 -15.25 6.59 -1.67
C GLY A 203 -14.09 7.55 -1.32
N ILE A 204 -12.89 7.02 -1.06
CA ILE A 204 -11.72 7.78 -0.63
C ILE A 204 -10.92 8.32 -1.81
N LYS A 205 -10.86 7.58 -2.91
CA LYS A 205 -10.18 7.99 -4.13
C LYS A 205 -11.20 8.21 -5.25
N ASN A 206 -11.26 9.42 -5.79
CA ASN A 206 -12.05 9.75 -6.98
C ASN A 206 -11.64 11.11 -7.58
N GLU A 207 -11.90 11.31 -8.87
CA GLU A 207 -11.65 12.58 -9.58
C GLU A 207 -12.40 13.77 -8.98
N GLY A 208 -13.53 13.52 -8.30
CA GLY A 208 -14.27 14.55 -7.57
C GLY A 208 -13.46 15.19 -6.44
N TRP A 209 -12.50 14.47 -5.84
CA TRP A 209 -11.57 15.06 -4.89
C TRP A 209 -10.60 16.02 -5.55
N ARG A 210 -10.11 15.72 -6.76
CA ARG A 210 -9.21 16.61 -7.51
C ARG A 210 -9.87 17.98 -7.74
N ASN A 211 -11.13 17.98 -8.19
CA ASN A 211 -11.89 19.21 -8.43
C ASN A 211 -12.18 20.00 -7.15
N ARG A 212 -12.32 19.33 -6.00
CA ARG A 212 -12.54 19.98 -4.69
C ARG A 212 -11.25 20.51 -4.08
N ASN A 213 -10.14 19.80 -4.27
CA ASN A 213 -8.83 20.17 -3.77
C ASN A 213 -8.21 21.30 -4.60
N PHE A 214 -8.55 21.35 -5.90
CA PHE A 214 -8.14 22.39 -6.85
C PHE A 214 -9.37 22.83 -7.66
N PRO A 215 -10.22 23.73 -7.10
CA PRO A 215 -11.28 24.32 -7.90
C PRO A 215 -10.65 25.06 -9.07
N GLN A 216 -10.93 24.62 -10.29
CA GLN A 216 -10.59 25.38 -11.49
C GLN A 216 -11.33 26.72 -11.38
N LYS A 217 -10.56 27.82 -11.33
CA LYS A 217 -11.10 29.18 -11.37
C LYS A 217 -11.56 29.51 -12.77
#